data_AF-A0A7S7PUD7-F1
#
_entry.id   AF-A0A7S7PUD7-F1
#
_cell.length_a   1.000
_cell.length_b   1.000
_cell.length_c   1.000
_cell.angle_alpha   90.00
_cell.angle_beta   90.00
_cell.angle_gamma   90.00
#
_symmetry.space_group_name_H-M   'P 1'
#
loop_
_entity.id
_entity.type
_entity.pdbx_description
1 polymer ?
#
loop_
_entity_poly.entity_id
_entity_poly.type
_entity_poly.pdbx_seq_one_letter_code
_entity_poly.pdbx_strand_id
1 'polypeptide(L)'
;MTDVLITAVELADLLKTEPCVVIDTRNPDAYAAGHLPNAVNVHEIFTFLATSTPEGMAELKTKFADAFGGAGLSGKETAVIYEQSMNSGFGQSCRGYYLLTMLGYPKVKVLHGGFDAWSAAGFPVTKDVPTPVKASFAIVPEAGEILIDAKTMLGAVGKPGIAILDVRDVDEWIGDSSSPYGKDFCPRKGRIPGAVWLEWYRMMKPTAEGPRFKSKDEILAECATVGISQTTPVYLYCFKGARASNTFLALKNAGVKDVRMYFGSWNEWSRDPSLPIEQGLPIAAGVTTKAA
;
A
#
# COMPACT_ATOMS: atom_id res chain seq x y z
N MET A 1 -5.21 -11.60 16.10
CA MET A 1 -4.90 -10.95 14.81
C MET A 1 -4.39 -12.04 13.91
N THR A 2 -4.87 -12.13 12.68
CA THR A 2 -4.28 -13.03 11.69
C THR A 2 -2.89 -12.51 11.34
N ASP A 3 -1.85 -13.35 11.47
CA ASP A 3 -0.47 -13.01 11.09
C ASP A 3 -0.39 -12.82 9.57
N VAL A 4 -0.68 -11.60 9.08
CA VAL A 4 -0.59 -11.27 7.64
C VAL A 4 0.86 -11.27 7.18
N LEU A 5 1.77 -10.80 8.02
CA LEU A 5 3.21 -10.76 7.74
C LEU A 5 3.82 -12.10 8.11
N ILE A 6 4.50 -12.74 7.17
CA ILE A 6 5.21 -14.00 7.41
C ILE A 6 6.67 -13.88 7.01
N THR A 7 7.56 -14.49 7.78
CA THR A 7 8.99 -14.59 7.49
C THR A 7 9.25 -15.54 6.32
N ALA A 8 10.49 -15.53 5.82
CA ALA A 8 10.90 -16.48 4.79
C ALA A 8 10.79 -17.95 5.24
N VAL A 9 11.11 -18.23 6.51
CA VAL A 9 11.01 -19.58 7.09
C VAL A 9 9.55 -20.03 7.17
N GLU A 10 8.68 -19.16 7.69
CA GLU A 10 7.24 -19.46 7.76
C GLU A 10 6.63 -19.67 6.37
N LEU A 11 7.04 -18.88 5.37
CA LEU A 11 6.62 -19.13 3.98
C LEU A 11 7.12 -20.48 3.47
N ALA A 12 8.39 -20.82 3.69
CA ALA A 12 8.94 -22.10 3.25
C ALA A 12 8.20 -23.30 3.85
N ASP A 13 7.73 -23.19 5.10
CA ASP A 13 6.91 -24.22 5.73
C ASP A 13 5.46 -24.20 5.23
N LEU A 14 4.86 -23.02 5.06
CA LEU A 14 3.51 -22.84 4.52
C LEU A 14 3.35 -23.51 3.14
N LEU A 15 4.35 -23.35 2.27
CA LEU A 15 4.37 -23.94 0.93
C LEU A 15 4.34 -25.48 0.95
N LYS A 16 4.68 -26.13 2.07
CA LYS A 16 4.62 -27.59 2.24
C LYS A 16 3.27 -28.05 2.80
N THR A 17 2.56 -27.19 3.51
CA THR A 17 1.39 -27.57 4.31
C THR A 17 0.06 -27.22 3.65
N GLU A 18 0.01 -26.22 2.77
CA GLU A 18 -1.24 -25.86 2.07
C GLU A 18 -1.01 -25.26 0.67
N PRO A 19 -2.03 -25.29 -0.20
CA PRO A 19 -1.95 -24.64 -1.51
C PRO A 19 -1.74 -23.13 -1.38
N CYS A 20 -0.68 -22.63 -2.01
CA CYS A 20 -0.35 -21.22 -2.06
C CYS A 20 -0.19 -20.75 -3.51
N VAL A 21 -0.54 -19.49 -3.77
CA VAL A 21 -0.16 -18.78 -5.00
C VAL A 21 0.76 -17.65 -4.58
N VAL A 22 2.02 -17.74 -5.01
CA VAL A 22 3.04 -16.74 -4.72
C VAL A 22 3.03 -15.68 -5.82
N ILE A 23 2.88 -14.41 -5.46
CA ILE A 23 2.77 -13.28 -6.37
C ILE A 23 3.97 -12.37 -6.19
N ASP A 24 4.75 -12.22 -7.26
CA ASP A 24 5.86 -11.27 -7.35
C ASP A 24 5.36 -9.94 -7.93
N THR A 25 5.50 -8.85 -7.19
CA THR A 25 5.10 -7.52 -7.66
C THR A 25 6.22 -6.76 -8.36
N ARG A 26 7.46 -7.24 -8.31
CA ARG A 26 8.65 -6.55 -8.83
C ARG A 26 8.58 -6.35 -10.34
N ASN A 27 9.43 -5.46 -10.85
CA ASN A 27 9.60 -5.25 -12.28
C ASN A 27 9.89 -6.59 -12.99
N PRO A 28 9.31 -6.85 -14.18
CA PRO A 28 9.53 -8.07 -14.94
C PRO A 28 11.01 -8.44 -15.17
N ASP A 29 11.90 -7.47 -15.32
CA ASP A 29 13.34 -7.72 -15.50
C ASP A 29 13.97 -8.31 -14.23
N ALA A 30 13.59 -7.80 -13.05
CA ALA A 30 14.04 -8.33 -11.77
C ALA A 30 13.48 -9.74 -11.52
N TYR A 31 12.22 -9.98 -11.88
CA TYR A 31 11.60 -11.30 -11.85
C TYR A 31 12.33 -12.29 -12.78
N ALA A 32 12.63 -11.89 -14.02
CA ALA A 32 13.35 -12.72 -14.99
C ALA A 32 14.80 -13.03 -14.56
N ALA A 33 15.43 -12.13 -13.81
CA ALA A 33 16.75 -12.35 -13.23
C ALA A 33 16.74 -13.41 -12.11
N GLY A 34 15.61 -13.56 -11.41
CA GLY A 34 15.38 -14.62 -10.42
C GLY A 34 14.20 -14.31 -9.50
N HIS A 35 13.40 -15.33 -9.20
CA HIS A 35 12.19 -15.23 -8.38
C HIS A 35 11.99 -16.47 -7.50
N LEU A 36 11.06 -16.37 -6.54
CA LEU A 36 10.65 -17.50 -5.71
C LEU A 36 10.06 -18.62 -6.60
N PRO A 37 10.34 -19.91 -6.32
CA PRO A 37 9.76 -21.02 -7.08
C PRO A 37 8.23 -20.93 -7.21
N ASN A 38 7.73 -21.16 -8.42
CA ASN A 38 6.30 -21.09 -8.78
C ASN A 38 5.65 -19.70 -8.61
N ALA A 39 6.41 -18.63 -8.37
CA ALA A 39 5.84 -17.30 -8.27
C ALA A 39 5.33 -16.77 -9.63
N VAL A 40 4.20 -16.09 -9.62
CA VAL A 40 3.63 -15.42 -10.80
C VAL A 40 3.92 -13.92 -10.71
N ASN A 41 4.49 -13.33 -11.76
CA ASN A 41 4.72 -11.89 -11.79
C ASN A 41 3.41 -11.14 -12.14
N VAL A 42 2.97 -10.27 -11.22
CA VAL A 42 1.80 -9.40 -11.40
C VAL A 42 2.24 -7.95 -11.16
N HIS A 43 3.13 -7.46 -12.01
CA HIS A 43 3.73 -6.13 -11.85
C HIS A 43 2.71 -4.98 -11.95
N GLU A 44 1.57 -5.21 -12.59
CA GLU A 44 0.48 -4.24 -12.67
C GLU A 44 -0.11 -3.83 -11.32
N ILE A 45 0.09 -4.65 -10.26
CA ILE A 45 -0.16 -4.25 -8.88
C ILE A 45 0.55 -2.94 -8.56
N PHE A 46 1.76 -2.72 -9.07
CA PHE A 46 2.50 -1.47 -8.87
C PHE A 46 2.16 -0.39 -9.89
N THR A 47 1.93 -0.74 -11.15
CA THR A 47 1.89 0.26 -12.23
C THR A 47 0.49 0.82 -12.50
N PHE A 48 -0.58 0.08 -12.16
CA PHE A 48 -1.95 0.53 -12.40
C PHE A 48 -2.25 1.87 -11.71
N LEU A 49 -2.87 2.80 -12.43
CA LEU A 49 -3.32 4.11 -11.93
C LEU A 49 -4.84 4.11 -11.93
N ALA A 50 -5.44 4.02 -10.74
CA ALA A 50 -6.89 4.05 -10.60
C ALA A 50 -7.41 5.48 -10.50
N THR A 51 -8.64 5.68 -10.96
CA THR A 51 -9.51 6.78 -10.54
C THR A 51 -10.62 6.20 -9.65
N SER A 52 -11.17 7.03 -8.77
CA SER A 52 -12.25 6.67 -7.86
C SER A 52 -13.65 7.00 -8.41
N THR A 53 -13.76 7.34 -9.70
CA THR A 53 -15.06 7.41 -10.37
C THR A 53 -15.72 6.03 -10.42
N PRO A 54 -17.05 5.93 -10.58
CA PRO A 54 -17.71 4.63 -10.70
C PRO A 54 -17.10 3.72 -11.77
N GLU A 55 -16.73 4.28 -12.92
CA GLU A 55 -16.10 3.57 -14.03
C GLU A 55 -14.68 3.11 -13.68
N GLY A 56 -13.85 4.00 -13.10
CA GLY A 56 -12.49 3.67 -12.68
C GLY A 56 -12.47 2.60 -11.58
N MET A 57 -13.44 2.63 -10.69
CA MET A 57 -13.63 1.61 -9.67
C MET A 57 -14.06 0.26 -10.24
N ALA A 58 -14.93 0.25 -11.25
CA ALA A 58 -15.31 -0.97 -11.96
C ALA A 58 -14.14 -1.56 -12.75
N GLU A 59 -13.35 -0.71 -13.42
CA GLU A 59 -12.13 -1.10 -14.13
C GLU A 59 -11.10 -1.71 -13.15
N LEU A 60 -10.80 -1.01 -12.05
CA LEU A 60 -9.88 -1.48 -11.01
C LEU A 60 -10.27 -2.88 -10.50
N LYS A 61 -11.56 -3.06 -10.19
CA LYS A 61 -12.08 -4.33 -9.66
C LYS A 61 -11.96 -5.47 -10.67
N THR A 62 -12.41 -5.23 -11.90
CA THR A 62 -12.34 -6.22 -12.99
C THR A 62 -10.88 -6.59 -13.30
N LYS A 63 -10.02 -5.58 -13.47
CA LYS A 63 -8.61 -5.74 -13.80
C LYS A 63 -7.90 -6.66 -12.82
N PHE A 64 -8.05 -6.41 -11.52
CA PHE A 64 -7.36 -7.20 -10.51
C PHE A 64 -8.04 -8.54 -10.20
N ALA A 65 -9.36 -8.66 -10.34
CA ALA A 65 -10.02 -9.98 -10.29
C ALA A 65 -9.50 -10.90 -11.41
N ASP A 66 -9.38 -10.38 -12.63
CA ASP A 66 -8.83 -11.12 -13.77
C ASP A 66 -7.35 -11.48 -13.56
N ALA A 67 -6.55 -10.54 -13.04
CA ALA A 67 -5.13 -10.76 -12.78
C ALA A 67 -4.90 -11.84 -11.71
N PHE A 68 -5.64 -11.77 -10.60
CA PHE A 68 -5.53 -12.73 -9.51
C PHE A 68 -6.10 -14.10 -9.89
N GLY A 69 -7.25 -14.15 -10.59
CA GLY A 69 -7.77 -15.39 -11.15
C GLY A 69 -6.83 -15.99 -12.19
N GLY A 70 -6.20 -15.16 -13.02
CA GLY A 70 -5.17 -15.55 -13.98
C GLY A 70 -3.91 -16.14 -13.33
N ALA A 71 -3.55 -15.66 -12.13
CA ALA A 71 -2.47 -16.23 -11.32
C ALA A 71 -2.87 -17.52 -10.59
N GLY A 72 -4.16 -17.90 -10.60
CA GLY A 72 -4.67 -19.14 -10.01
C GLY A 72 -5.38 -18.99 -8.66
N LEU A 73 -5.66 -17.76 -8.21
CA LEU A 73 -6.39 -17.52 -6.96
C LEU A 73 -7.90 -17.78 -7.16
N SER A 74 -8.43 -18.81 -6.47
CA SER A 74 -9.85 -19.21 -6.50
C SER A 74 -10.62 -18.87 -5.21
N GLY A 75 -9.90 -18.58 -4.14
CA GLY A 75 -10.41 -18.40 -2.77
C GLY A 75 -10.04 -19.55 -1.84
N LYS A 76 -9.50 -20.64 -2.40
CA LYS A 76 -9.04 -21.82 -1.63
C LYS A 76 -7.56 -21.74 -1.27
N GLU A 77 -6.76 -21.07 -2.09
CA GLU A 77 -5.32 -20.93 -1.94
C GLU A 77 -5.00 -19.79 -0.97
N THR A 78 -3.84 -19.86 -0.33
CA THR A 78 -3.30 -18.70 0.39
C THR A 78 -2.51 -17.84 -0.59
N ALA A 79 -2.95 -16.59 -0.80
CA ALA A 79 -2.22 -15.62 -1.59
C ALA A 79 -1.01 -15.12 -0.80
N VAL A 80 0.19 -15.28 -1.32
CA VAL A 80 1.42 -14.79 -0.71
C VAL A 80 2.04 -13.75 -1.63
N ILE A 81 2.17 -12.51 -1.18
CA ILE A 81 2.66 -11.41 -2.01
C ILE A 81 4.01 -10.95 -1.52
N TYR A 82 4.93 -10.69 -2.45
CA TYR A 82 6.24 -10.14 -2.11
C TYR A 82 6.71 -9.09 -3.10
N GLU A 83 7.59 -8.23 -2.60
CA GLU A 83 8.34 -7.24 -3.38
C GLU A 83 9.85 -7.46 -3.17
N GLN A 84 10.71 -6.58 -3.67
CA GLN A 84 12.16 -6.73 -3.47
C GLN A 84 12.54 -6.70 -1.99
N SER A 85 12.17 -5.61 -1.32
CA SER A 85 12.31 -5.38 0.11
C SER A 85 11.29 -4.33 0.55
N MET A 86 10.97 -4.35 1.84
CA MET A 86 9.86 -3.57 2.41
C MET A 86 10.09 -2.05 2.40
N ASN A 87 11.29 -1.56 2.10
CA ASN A 87 11.60 -0.13 1.99
C ASN A 87 12.05 0.33 0.60
N SER A 88 12.28 -0.57 -0.37
CA SER A 88 12.77 -0.18 -1.70
C SER A 88 11.70 -0.27 -2.79
N GLY A 89 10.62 -1.01 -2.54
CA GLY A 89 9.53 -1.20 -3.48
C GLY A 89 8.36 -0.23 -3.35
N PHE A 90 8.41 0.79 -2.48
CA PHE A 90 7.25 1.68 -2.21
C PHE A 90 6.01 0.94 -1.66
N GLY A 91 6.18 -0.23 -1.04
CA GLY A 91 5.08 -1.00 -0.44
C GLY A 91 4.24 -1.77 -1.45
N GLN A 92 4.84 -2.24 -2.55
CA GLN A 92 4.13 -2.94 -3.62
C GLN A 92 3.44 -4.22 -3.14
N SER A 93 4.10 -4.98 -2.27
CA SER A 93 3.52 -6.20 -1.70
C SER A 93 2.27 -5.88 -0.86
N CYS A 94 2.36 -4.80 -0.08
CA CYS A 94 1.25 -4.29 0.72
C CYS A 94 0.11 -3.77 -0.15
N ARG A 95 0.42 -3.22 -1.33
CA ARG A 95 -0.60 -2.83 -2.33
C ARG A 95 -1.35 -4.03 -2.88
N GLY A 96 -0.65 -5.13 -3.17
CA GLY A 96 -1.29 -6.40 -3.49
C GLY A 96 -2.21 -6.87 -2.37
N TYR A 97 -1.75 -6.77 -1.11
CA TYR A 97 -2.54 -7.14 0.06
C TYR A 97 -3.81 -6.30 0.16
N TYR A 98 -3.69 -4.98 -0.03
CA TYR A 98 -4.82 -4.08 -0.01
C TYR A 98 -5.83 -4.42 -1.12
N LEU A 99 -5.37 -4.67 -2.35
CA LEU A 99 -6.24 -5.02 -3.47
C LEU A 99 -7.00 -6.33 -3.23
N LEU A 100 -6.32 -7.37 -2.75
CA LEU A 100 -6.96 -8.63 -2.38
C LEU A 100 -7.97 -8.43 -1.24
N THR A 101 -7.63 -7.62 -0.23
CA THR A 101 -8.54 -7.30 0.87
C THR A 101 -9.76 -6.53 0.37
N MET A 102 -9.58 -5.55 -0.50
CA MET A 102 -10.64 -4.73 -1.10
C MET A 102 -11.60 -5.57 -1.97
N LEU A 103 -11.08 -6.60 -2.62
CA LEU A 103 -11.87 -7.55 -3.39
C LEU A 103 -12.47 -8.67 -2.54
N GLY A 104 -12.11 -8.76 -1.25
CA GLY A 104 -12.63 -9.75 -0.30
C GLY A 104 -11.98 -11.13 -0.36
N TYR A 105 -10.74 -11.22 -0.83
CA TYR A 105 -10.01 -12.50 -0.83
C TYR A 105 -9.72 -12.97 0.61
N PRO A 106 -10.00 -14.24 0.95
CA PRO A 106 -10.07 -14.66 2.35
C PRO A 106 -8.71 -14.91 3.03
N LYS A 107 -7.69 -15.30 2.26
CA LYS A 107 -6.39 -15.75 2.79
C LYS A 107 -5.25 -15.00 2.11
N VAL A 108 -4.74 -13.97 2.78
CA VAL A 108 -3.68 -13.12 2.24
C VAL A 108 -2.53 -13.02 3.23
N LYS A 109 -1.32 -13.22 2.71
CA LYS A 109 -0.05 -13.06 3.43
C LYS A 109 0.89 -12.15 2.64
N VAL A 110 1.77 -11.47 3.34
CA VAL A 110 2.86 -10.67 2.77
C VAL A 110 4.18 -11.25 3.29
N LEU A 111 5.11 -11.57 2.38
CA LEU A 111 6.45 -12.01 2.75
C LEU A 111 7.22 -10.84 3.35
N HIS A 112 7.43 -10.89 4.66
CA HIS A 112 8.06 -9.83 5.42
C HIS A 112 9.55 -9.79 5.12
N GLY A 113 9.97 -8.71 4.45
CA GLY A 113 11.34 -8.57 3.95
C GLY A 113 11.52 -8.84 2.47
N GLY A 114 10.48 -9.36 1.81
CA GLY A 114 10.49 -9.58 0.37
C GLY A 114 11.51 -10.61 -0.10
N PHE A 115 11.88 -10.48 -1.37
CA PHE A 115 12.84 -11.35 -2.05
C PHE A 115 14.22 -11.36 -1.38
N ASP A 116 14.66 -10.20 -0.85
CA ASP A 116 15.96 -10.08 -0.19
C ASP A 116 16.05 -10.98 1.05
N ALA A 117 14.99 -10.99 1.87
CA ALA A 117 14.94 -11.85 3.06
C ALA A 117 14.87 -13.34 2.70
N TRP A 118 14.11 -13.71 1.66
CA TRP A 118 14.07 -15.09 1.15
C TRP A 118 15.44 -15.58 0.70
N SER A 119 16.13 -14.76 -0.08
CA SER A 119 17.46 -15.08 -0.61
C SER A 119 18.51 -15.13 0.50
N ALA A 120 18.47 -14.19 1.45
CA ALA A 120 19.38 -14.15 2.59
C ALA A 120 19.21 -15.36 3.53
N ALA A 121 18.00 -15.92 3.61
CA ALA A 121 17.72 -17.16 4.35
C ALA A 121 18.19 -18.42 3.61
N GLY A 122 18.77 -18.30 2.41
CA GLY A 122 19.32 -19.43 1.65
C GLY A 122 18.27 -20.29 0.95
N PHE A 123 17.02 -19.80 0.83
CA PHE A 123 15.97 -20.52 0.12
C PHE A 123 16.16 -20.43 -1.40
N PRO A 124 15.69 -21.46 -2.15
CA PRO A 124 15.92 -21.55 -3.59
C PRO A 124 15.25 -20.39 -4.34
N VAL A 125 15.91 -19.95 -5.42
CA VAL A 125 15.38 -19.03 -6.42
C VAL A 125 15.46 -19.69 -7.79
N THR A 126 14.54 -19.37 -8.68
CA THR A 126 14.50 -19.92 -10.04
C THR A 126 14.32 -18.82 -11.08
N LYS A 127 14.54 -19.18 -12.34
CA LYS A 127 14.17 -18.38 -13.52
C LYS A 127 13.03 -19.03 -14.31
N ASP A 128 12.56 -20.20 -13.87
CA ASP A 128 11.52 -20.96 -14.53
C ASP A 128 10.17 -20.27 -14.36
N VAL A 129 9.63 -19.74 -15.47
CA VAL A 129 8.33 -19.08 -15.46
C VAL A 129 7.22 -20.14 -15.36
N PRO A 130 6.39 -20.11 -14.30
CA PRO A 130 5.31 -21.07 -14.18
C PRO A 130 4.21 -20.80 -15.22
N THR A 131 3.40 -21.81 -15.49
CA THR A 131 2.15 -21.66 -16.24
C THR A 131 0.97 -21.87 -15.29
N PRO A 132 0.39 -20.81 -14.71
CA PRO A 132 -0.69 -20.94 -13.74
C PRO A 132 -1.94 -21.54 -14.38
N VAL A 133 -2.64 -22.37 -13.62
CA VAL A 133 -3.99 -22.80 -13.98
C VAL A 133 -4.94 -21.68 -13.59
N LYS A 134 -5.55 -21.03 -14.59
CA LYS A 134 -6.50 -19.95 -14.34
C LYS A 134 -7.67 -20.44 -13.49
N ALA A 135 -8.09 -19.59 -12.55
CA ALA A 135 -9.20 -19.82 -11.66
C ALA A 135 -10.26 -18.71 -11.79
N SER A 136 -11.48 -19.02 -11.34
CA SER A 136 -12.51 -18.01 -11.15
C SER A 136 -12.25 -17.25 -9.85
N PHE A 137 -12.17 -15.92 -9.92
CA PHE A 137 -11.96 -15.06 -8.77
C PHE A 137 -13.27 -14.36 -8.39
N ALA A 138 -13.78 -14.63 -7.18
CA ALA A 138 -15.00 -14.00 -6.67
C ALA A 138 -14.70 -12.66 -6.00
N ILE A 139 -15.48 -11.63 -6.34
CA ILE A 139 -15.45 -10.31 -5.68
C ILE A 139 -16.52 -10.28 -4.60
N VAL A 140 -16.14 -9.90 -3.36
CA VAL A 140 -17.09 -9.65 -2.27
C VAL A 140 -17.36 -8.13 -2.19
N PRO A 141 -18.57 -7.65 -2.54
CA PRO A 141 -18.84 -6.22 -2.65
C PRO A 141 -18.58 -5.41 -1.37
N GLU A 142 -18.93 -5.96 -0.21
CA GLU A 142 -18.85 -5.31 1.11
C GLU A 142 -17.40 -5.08 1.56
N ALA A 143 -16.47 -5.91 1.08
CA ALA A 143 -15.04 -5.75 1.39
C ALA A 143 -14.46 -4.44 0.81
N GLY A 144 -15.14 -3.85 -0.18
CA GLY A 144 -14.76 -2.59 -0.81
C GLY A 144 -14.86 -1.36 0.09
N GLU A 145 -15.49 -1.43 1.27
CA GLU A 145 -15.70 -0.28 2.17
C GLU A 145 -14.40 0.34 2.72
N ILE A 146 -13.28 -0.39 2.65
CA ILE A 146 -11.95 0.16 3.03
C ILE A 146 -11.45 1.20 2.02
N LEU A 147 -12.00 1.23 0.81
CA LEU A 147 -11.68 2.21 -0.22
C LEU A 147 -12.67 3.36 -0.16
N ILE A 148 -12.15 4.58 -0.16
CA ILE A 148 -12.94 5.81 -0.27
C ILE A 148 -12.63 6.54 -1.57
N ASP A 149 -13.61 7.28 -2.07
CA ASP A 149 -13.50 8.09 -3.28
C ASP A 149 -13.08 9.54 -2.98
N ALA A 150 -12.81 10.31 -4.04
CA ALA A 150 -12.45 11.73 -3.93
C ALA A 150 -13.52 12.55 -3.20
N LYS A 151 -14.81 12.22 -3.41
CA LYS A 151 -15.94 12.89 -2.75
C LYS A 151 -15.95 12.65 -1.24
N THR A 152 -15.71 11.42 -0.81
CA THR A 152 -15.64 11.04 0.61
C THR A 152 -14.42 11.67 1.28
N MET A 153 -13.27 11.68 0.60
CA MET A 153 -12.07 12.38 1.07
C MET A 153 -12.31 13.90 1.21
N LEU A 154 -12.90 14.54 0.19
CA LEU A 154 -13.30 15.95 0.25
C LEU A 154 -14.25 16.22 1.41
N GLY A 155 -15.20 15.32 1.63
CA GLY A 155 -16.13 15.39 2.75
C GLY A 155 -15.46 15.29 4.13
N ALA A 156 -14.21 14.84 4.24
CA ALA A 156 -13.44 14.83 5.49
C ALA A 156 -12.62 16.12 5.72
N VAL A 157 -12.38 16.92 4.67
CA VAL A 157 -11.59 18.15 4.77
C VAL A 157 -12.25 19.11 5.76
N GLY A 158 -11.49 19.55 6.76
CA GLY A 158 -11.96 20.44 7.83
C GLY A 158 -12.89 19.80 8.87
N LYS A 159 -13.21 18.50 8.76
CA LYS A 159 -13.99 17.80 9.79
C LYS A 159 -13.11 17.41 10.97
N PRO A 160 -13.46 17.82 12.21
CA PRO A 160 -12.75 17.37 13.39
C PRO A 160 -12.95 15.87 13.59
N GLY A 161 -11.93 15.20 14.13
CA GLY A 161 -12.01 13.79 14.52
C GLY A 161 -11.69 12.79 13.41
N ILE A 162 -11.44 13.21 12.17
CA ILE A 162 -10.87 12.34 11.12
C ILE A 162 -9.44 12.80 10.85
N ALA A 163 -8.48 11.88 10.91
CA ALA A 163 -7.11 12.14 10.49
C ALA A 163 -6.96 11.88 8.99
N ILE A 164 -6.81 12.94 8.19
CA ILE A 164 -6.37 12.82 6.80
C ILE A 164 -4.84 12.64 6.85
N LEU A 165 -4.35 11.42 6.57
CA LEU A 165 -2.94 11.09 6.71
C LEU A 165 -2.27 10.99 5.33
N ASP A 166 -1.35 11.92 5.08
CA ASP A 166 -0.43 11.92 3.96
C ASP A 166 0.82 11.10 4.30
N VAL A 167 1.13 10.11 3.48
CA VAL A 167 2.33 9.26 3.66
C VAL A 167 3.36 9.37 2.53
N ARG A 168 3.26 10.44 1.73
CA ARG A 168 4.23 10.76 0.68
C ARG A 168 5.59 11.19 1.25
N ASP A 169 6.57 11.30 0.37
CA ASP A 169 7.93 11.70 0.76
C ASP A 169 7.95 13.19 1.10
N VAL A 170 8.99 13.64 1.82
CA VAL A 170 9.06 15.02 2.33
C VAL A 170 8.95 16.09 1.22
N ASP A 171 9.55 15.84 0.06
CA ASP A 171 9.53 16.78 -1.08
C ASP A 171 8.11 16.98 -1.62
N GLU A 172 7.29 15.93 -1.59
CA GLU A 172 5.87 16.01 -1.96
C GLU A 172 5.04 16.70 -0.87
N TRP A 173 5.36 16.44 0.40
CA TRP A 173 4.69 17.03 1.55
C TRP A 173 4.88 18.55 1.63
N ILE A 174 6.09 19.05 1.40
CA ILE A 174 6.40 20.49 1.39
C ILE A 174 6.05 21.18 0.07
N GLY A 175 5.66 20.40 -0.94
CA GLY A 175 5.27 20.91 -2.26
C GLY A 175 6.45 21.33 -3.17
N ASP A 176 7.66 20.82 -2.96
CA ASP A 176 8.77 20.96 -3.94
C ASP A 176 8.57 20.02 -5.13
N SER A 177 8.03 18.82 -4.86
CA SER A 177 7.66 17.82 -5.88
C SER A 177 6.16 17.56 -5.90
N SER A 178 5.61 17.21 -7.06
CA SER A 178 4.22 16.73 -7.21
C SER A 178 4.11 15.21 -7.30
N SER A 179 5.25 14.49 -7.36
CA SER A 179 5.27 13.03 -7.46
C SER A 179 6.64 12.44 -7.06
N PRO A 180 6.73 11.11 -6.82
CA PRO A 180 8.01 10.44 -6.70
C PRO A 180 8.74 10.23 -8.05
N TYR A 181 8.13 10.62 -9.17
CA TYR A 181 8.66 10.41 -10.53
C TYR A 181 9.23 11.69 -11.16
N GLY A 182 9.25 12.79 -10.42
CA GLY A 182 9.73 14.08 -10.90
C GLY A 182 8.95 15.24 -10.30
N LYS A 183 9.61 16.40 -10.26
CA LYS A 183 9.12 17.61 -9.59
C LYS A 183 7.75 18.07 -10.09
N ASP A 184 7.49 17.98 -11.39
CA ASP A 184 6.31 18.56 -12.05
C ASP A 184 5.45 17.53 -12.80
N PHE A 185 5.46 16.26 -12.36
CA PHE A 185 4.71 15.18 -13.03
C PHE A 185 3.19 15.38 -12.94
N CYS A 186 2.68 15.70 -11.75
CA CYS A 186 1.29 16.09 -11.54
C CYS A 186 1.12 17.60 -11.77
N PRO A 187 -0.04 18.06 -12.28
CA PRO A 187 -0.24 19.45 -12.67
C PRO A 187 -0.31 20.43 -11.49
N ARG A 188 -0.46 19.92 -10.26
CA ARG A 188 -0.50 20.72 -9.03
C ARG A 188 0.39 20.11 -7.95
N LYS A 189 1.13 20.97 -7.23
CA LYS A 189 1.94 20.64 -6.04
C LYS A 189 1.19 20.98 -4.76
N GLY A 190 1.62 20.38 -3.66
CA GLY A 190 1.06 20.60 -2.33
C GLY A 190 0.42 19.35 -1.75
N ARG A 191 -0.59 19.55 -0.91
CA ARG A 191 -1.24 18.52 -0.09
C ARG A 191 -2.74 18.77 0.06
N ILE A 192 -3.47 17.74 0.50
CA ILE A 192 -4.88 17.88 0.88
C ILE A 192 -4.97 18.76 2.14
N PRO A 193 -5.82 19.80 2.18
CA PRO A 193 -5.87 20.73 3.31
C PRO A 193 -6.15 20.05 4.64
N GLY A 194 -5.40 20.43 5.68
CA GLY A 194 -5.55 19.89 7.03
C GLY A 194 -5.05 18.45 7.20
N ALA A 195 -4.37 17.89 6.19
CA ALA A 195 -3.69 16.62 6.34
C ALA A 195 -2.59 16.69 7.41
N VAL A 196 -2.37 15.58 8.10
CA VAL A 196 -1.16 15.34 8.90
C VAL A 196 -0.21 14.44 8.11
N TRP A 197 1.07 14.42 8.49
CA TRP A 197 2.10 13.73 7.70
C TRP A 197 2.92 12.73 8.52
N LEU A 198 2.92 11.49 8.04
CA LEU A 198 3.88 10.47 8.44
C LEU A 198 4.39 9.82 7.17
N GLU A 199 5.61 10.16 6.77
CA GLU A 199 6.26 9.47 5.66
C GLU A 199 6.22 7.96 5.88
N TRP A 200 5.85 7.20 4.84
CA TRP A 200 5.62 5.75 4.95
C TRP A 200 6.81 4.96 5.51
N TYR A 201 8.05 5.43 5.28
CA TYR A 201 9.27 4.87 5.88
C TYR A 201 9.22 4.84 7.42
N ARG A 202 8.45 5.72 8.07
CA ARG A 202 8.29 5.73 9.53
C ARG A 202 7.61 4.47 10.05
N MET A 203 6.93 3.68 9.22
CA MET A 203 6.38 2.38 9.62
C MET A 203 7.44 1.28 9.67
N MET A 204 8.64 1.53 9.15
CA MET A 204 9.69 0.55 8.95
C MET A 204 10.87 0.78 9.89
N LYS A 205 11.63 -0.28 10.18
CA LYS A 205 12.91 -0.24 10.88
C LYS A 205 13.91 -1.21 10.25
N PRO A 206 15.22 -0.92 10.30
CA PRO A 206 16.24 -1.88 9.92
C PRO A 206 16.28 -3.05 10.92
N THR A 207 16.61 -4.25 10.43
CA THR A 207 16.90 -5.44 11.25
C THR A 207 18.07 -6.19 10.62
N ALA A 208 18.59 -7.22 11.31
CA ALA A 208 19.64 -8.08 10.76
C ALA A 208 19.22 -8.80 9.46
N GLU A 209 17.91 -9.03 9.28
CA GLU A 209 17.34 -9.69 8.10
C GLU A 209 16.85 -8.67 7.05
N GLY A 210 17.26 -7.41 7.18
CA GLY A 210 16.83 -6.30 6.36
C GLY A 210 15.64 -5.51 6.95
N PRO A 211 15.07 -4.58 6.18
CA PRO A 211 13.97 -3.73 6.61
C PRO A 211 12.71 -4.53 6.96
N ARG A 212 12.11 -4.22 8.10
CA ARG A 212 10.88 -4.84 8.62
C ARG A 212 9.95 -3.76 9.18
N PHE A 213 8.68 -4.10 9.28
CA PHE A 213 7.72 -3.23 9.95
C PHE A 213 8.14 -3.10 11.40
N LYS A 214 7.98 -1.91 11.94
CA LYS A 214 8.04 -1.67 13.37
C LYS A 214 7.01 -2.54 14.08
N SER A 215 7.27 -2.82 15.35
CA SER A 215 6.29 -3.47 16.23
C SER A 215 5.04 -2.60 16.37
N LYS A 216 3.95 -3.21 16.85
CA LYS A 216 2.71 -2.50 17.16
C LYS A 216 2.94 -1.24 18.01
N ASP A 217 3.70 -1.35 19.09
CA ASP A 217 3.89 -0.24 20.03
C ASP A 217 4.73 0.88 19.41
N GLU A 218 5.76 0.51 18.63
CA GLU A 218 6.54 1.47 17.85
C GLU A 218 5.67 2.20 16.81
N ILE A 219 4.80 1.49 16.06
CA ILE A 219 3.88 2.12 15.09
C ILE A 219 2.90 3.07 15.80
N LEU A 220 2.33 2.66 16.94
CA LEU A 220 1.43 3.52 17.71
C LEU A 220 2.14 4.76 18.25
N ALA A 221 3.41 4.65 18.65
CA ALA A 221 4.20 5.80 19.04
C ALA A 221 4.42 6.78 17.88
N GLU A 222 4.71 6.29 16.67
CA GLU A 222 4.80 7.13 15.47
C GLU A 222 3.47 7.84 15.17
N CYS A 223 2.36 7.11 15.25
CA CYS A 223 0.99 7.63 15.07
C CYS A 223 0.65 8.75 16.06
N ALA A 224 1.05 8.59 17.32
CA ALA A 224 0.79 9.58 18.36
C ALA A 224 1.46 10.93 18.07
N THR A 225 2.60 10.95 17.34
CA THR A 225 3.28 12.21 16.96
C THR A 225 2.45 13.11 16.04
N VAL A 226 1.40 12.56 15.42
CA VAL A 226 0.45 13.29 14.55
C VAL A 226 -0.99 13.18 15.03
N GLY A 227 -1.21 12.83 16.30
CA GLY A 227 -2.54 12.76 16.91
C GLY A 227 -3.40 11.56 16.49
N ILE A 228 -2.80 10.51 15.93
CA ILE A 228 -3.52 9.27 15.58
C ILE A 228 -3.42 8.28 16.72
N SER A 229 -4.58 7.78 17.16
CA SER A 229 -4.75 6.71 18.15
C SER A 229 -5.43 5.50 17.51
N GLN A 230 -5.55 4.39 18.25
CA GLN A 230 -6.24 3.18 17.76
C GLN A 230 -7.72 3.39 17.41
N THR A 231 -8.36 4.42 17.98
CA THR A 231 -9.78 4.74 17.75
C THR A 231 -9.98 5.92 16.82
N THR A 232 -8.90 6.60 16.40
CA THR A 232 -8.99 7.71 15.43
C THR A 232 -9.36 7.13 14.06
N PRO A 233 -10.45 7.59 13.41
CA PRO A 233 -10.67 7.33 12.00
C PRO A 233 -9.55 7.93 11.15
N VAL A 234 -8.93 7.11 10.31
CA VAL A 234 -7.80 7.52 9.45
C VAL A 234 -8.17 7.37 7.98
N TYR A 235 -8.12 8.48 7.24
CA TYR A 235 -8.28 8.51 5.78
C TYR A 235 -6.90 8.72 5.14
N LEU A 236 -6.38 7.65 4.56
CA LEU A 236 -4.99 7.57 4.11
C LEU A 236 -4.86 7.87 2.61
N TYR A 237 -3.79 8.55 2.22
CA TYR A 237 -3.44 8.72 0.81
C TYR A 237 -1.93 8.84 0.61
N CYS A 238 -1.48 8.59 -0.62
CA CYS A 238 -0.12 8.93 -1.05
C CYS A 238 -0.12 9.55 -2.45
N PHE A 239 0.70 9.05 -3.37
CA PHE A 239 0.64 9.41 -4.80
C PHE A 239 -0.39 8.55 -5.56
N LYS A 240 -0.28 7.21 -5.50
CA LYS A 240 -1.10 6.25 -6.27
C LYS A 240 -1.53 4.99 -5.49
N GLY A 241 -1.62 5.10 -4.16
CA GLY A 241 -2.06 4.00 -3.29
C GLY A 241 -0.98 3.00 -2.83
N ALA A 242 0.23 2.97 -3.40
CA ALA A 242 1.26 2.00 -3.00
C ALA A 242 1.81 2.21 -1.58
N ARG A 243 2.47 3.35 -1.32
CA ARG A 243 2.96 3.72 0.02
C ARG A 243 1.84 3.77 1.06
N ALA A 244 0.65 4.19 0.61
CA ALA A 244 -0.56 4.20 1.41
C ALA A 244 -0.98 2.77 1.83
N SER A 245 -0.86 1.78 0.95
CA SER A 245 -1.15 0.38 1.29
C SER A 245 -0.18 -0.20 2.32
N ASN A 246 1.10 0.20 2.27
CA ASN A 246 2.09 -0.16 3.30
C ASN A 246 1.67 0.37 4.67
N THR A 247 1.34 1.65 4.75
CA THR A 247 0.89 2.24 6.02
C THR A 247 -0.48 1.69 6.43
N PHE A 248 -1.38 1.38 5.51
CA PHE A 248 -2.65 0.70 5.82
C PHE A 248 -2.40 -0.61 6.56
N LEU A 249 -1.54 -1.49 6.02
CA LEU A 249 -1.20 -2.75 6.67
C LEU A 249 -0.55 -2.52 8.05
N ALA A 250 0.38 -1.56 8.15
CA ALA A 250 1.01 -1.20 9.41
C ALA A 250 -0.02 -0.76 10.49
N LEU A 251 -0.94 0.14 10.14
CA LEU A 251 -1.97 0.63 11.05
C LEU A 251 -2.95 -0.46 11.47
N LYS A 252 -3.40 -1.31 10.53
CA LYS A 252 -4.26 -2.46 10.85
C LYS A 252 -3.55 -3.44 11.79
N ASN A 253 -2.27 -3.73 11.54
CA ASN A 253 -1.46 -4.59 12.40
C ASN A 253 -1.22 -3.98 13.80
N ALA A 254 -1.10 -2.66 13.87
CA ALA A 254 -1.01 -1.93 15.13
C ALA A 254 -2.35 -1.86 15.90
N GLY A 255 -3.45 -2.30 15.26
CA GLY A 255 -4.78 -2.32 15.86
C GLY A 255 -5.54 -1.00 15.77
N VAL A 256 -5.25 -0.16 14.78
CA VAL A 256 -6.10 0.98 14.42
C VAL A 256 -7.37 0.45 13.75
N LYS A 257 -8.53 0.86 14.28
CA LYS A 257 -9.81 0.22 13.97
C LYS A 257 -10.35 0.64 12.60
N ASP A 258 -10.52 1.95 12.39
CA ASP A 258 -11.08 2.53 11.16
C ASP A 258 -9.96 3.18 10.35
N VAL A 259 -9.46 2.44 9.37
CA VAL A 259 -8.46 2.90 8.40
C VAL A 259 -9.07 2.70 7.02
N ARG A 260 -9.21 3.79 6.27
CA ARG A 260 -9.71 3.78 4.89
C ARG A 260 -8.71 4.46 3.98
N MET A 261 -8.67 4.07 2.72
CA MET A 261 -7.69 4.57 1.78
C MET A 261 -8.35 5.20 0.57
N TYR A 262 -7.96 6.44 0.30
CA TYR A 262 -8.26 7.11 -0.95
C TYR A 262 -7.27 6.63 -2.03
N PHE A 263 -7.65 5.57 -2.74
CA PHE A 263 -6.74 4.84 -3.64
C PHE A 263 -6.27 5.67 -4.84
N GLY A 264 -7.13 6.55 -5.37
CA GLY A 264 -6.79 7.52 -6.43
C GLY A 264 -5.73 8.53 -5.98
N SER A 265 -5.70 8.84 -4.67
CA SER A 265 -4.62 9.55 -4.00
C SER A 265 -4.27 10.90 -4.66
N TRP A 266 -3.06 11.44 -4.43
CA TRP A 266 -2.66 12.74 -4.99
C TRP A 266 -2.68 12.77 -6.53
N ASN A 267 -2.41 11.65 -7.21
CA ASN A 267 -2.46 11.61 -8.68
C ASN A 267 -3.86 11.95 -9.22
N GLU A 268 -4.93 11.46 -8.59
CA GLU A 268 -6.29 11.86 -8.94
C GLU A 268 -6.63 13.25 -8.39
N TRP A 269 -6.41 13.49 -7.09
CA TRP A 269 -6.76 14.75 -6.44
C TRP A 269 -6.19 15.95 -7.19
N SER A 270 -4.89 15.93 -7.48
CA SER A 270 -4.16 17.02 -8.15
C SER A 270 -4.64 17.32 -9.58
N ARG A 271 -5.46 16.46 -10.21
CA ARG A 271 -5.95 16.67 -11.58
C ARG A 271 -7.32 17.34 -11.65
N ASP A 272 -8.07 17.39 -10.56
CA ASP A 272 -9.37 18.07 -10.50
C ASP A 272 -9.23 19.50 -9.94
N PRO A 273 -9.28 20.56 -10.78
CA PRO A 273 -9.08 21.94 -10.35
C PRO A 273 -10.13 22.44 -9.34
N SER A 274 -11.27 21.75 -9.19
CA SER A 274 -12.30 22.11 -8.21
C SER A 274 -11.95 21.67 -6.78
N LEU A 275 -11.03 20.71 -6.62
CA LEU A 275 -10.60 20.22 -5.30
C LEU A 275 -9.57 21.15 -4.67
N PRO A 276 -9.69 21.44 -3.36
CA PRO A 276 -8.81 22.38 -2.68
C PRO A 276 -7.42 21.79 -2.45
N ILE A 277 -6.41 22.65 -2.40
CA ILE A 277 -5.02 22.28 -2.13
C ILE A 277 -4.42 23.24 -1.11
N GLU A 278 -3.51 22.74 -0.29
CA GLU A 278 -2.63 23.54 0.54
C GLU A 278 -1.23 23.54 -0.08
N GLN A 279 -0.62 24.71 -0.22
CA GLN A 279 0.69 24.92 -0.86
C GLN A 279 1.70 25.48 0.14
N GLY A 280 2.98 25.44 -0.23
CA GLY A 280 4.09 25.96 0.58
C GLY A 280 4.40 25.10 1.80
N LEU A 281 5.20 25.62 2.72
CA LEU A 281 5.60 24.86 3.91
C LEU A 281 4.38 24.54 4.79
N PRO A 282 4.34 23.33 5.38
CA PRO A 282 3.31 22.93 6.34
C PRO A 282 3.60 23.61 7.68
N ILE A 283 3.11 24.84 7.82
CA ILE A 283 3.26 25.62 9.04
C ILE A 283 1.99 25.42 9.88
N ALA A 284 2.16 25.04 11.16
CA ALA A 284 1.04 24.94 12.08
C ALA A 284 0.30 26.28 12.16
N ALA A 285 -1.03 26.25 12.09
CA ALA A 285 -1.86 27.43 12.24
C ALA A 285 -1.54 28.12 13.58
N GLY A 286 -0.92 29.30 13.53
CA GLY A 286 -0.48 30.07 14.70
C GLY A 286 1.02 30.37 14.80
N VAL A 287 1.87 29.72 13.99
CA VAL A 287 3.27 30.13 13.83
C VAL A 287 3.32 31.19 12.72
N THR A 288 2.93 32.41 13.06
CA THR A 288 3.33 33.56 12.23
C THR A 288 4.84 33.69 12.33
N THR A 289 5.52 33.53 11.20
CA THR A 289 6.90 34.00 11.07
C THR A 289 6.87 35.50 11.36
N LYS A 290 7.32 35.91 12.54
CA LYS A 290 7.82 37.28 12.71
C LYS A 290 9.03 37.38 11.78
N ALA A 291 8.80 37.90 10.58
CA ALA A 291 9.88 38.32 9.71
C ALA A 291 10.73 39.33 10.50
N ALA A 292 12.03 39.05 10.57
CA ALA A 292 13.04 39.98 11.05
C ALA A 292 13.36 41.01 9.95
#